data_AF-A0AAJ0MJW1-F1
#
_entry.id   AF-A0AAJ0MJW1-F1
#
_cell.length_a   1.000
_cell.length_b   1.000
_cell.length_c   1.000
_cell.angle_alpha   90.00
_cell.angle_beta   90.00
_cell.angle_gamma   90.00
#
_symmetry.space_group_name_H-M   'P 1'
#
loop_
_entity.id
_entity.type
_entity.pdbx_description
1 polymer ?
#
loop_
_entity_poly.entity_id
_entity_poly.type
_entity_poly.pdbx_seq_one_letter_code
_entity_poly.pdbx_strand_id
1 'polypeptide(L)'
;MASVNDPKEGSVISRDTITTTASFALKDHVHEPQQSEPTYKGKNRLFYCSYCSWSSQSTTNTRQHIHRKHNIVLEKSIHTAKLIGLTTELESAILNLRRKILGEMYLITKFNILGILLTL
;
A
#
# COMPACT_ATOMS: atom_id res chain seq x y z
N MET A 1 -59.21 13.37 -10.71
CA MET A 1 -58.71 12.53 -11.83
C MET A 1 -57.20 12.71 -11.92
N ALA A 2 -56.47 11.59 -12.02
CA ALA A 2 -55.02 11.41 -12.23
C ALA A 2 -54.09 11.96 -11.12
N SER A 3 -53.47 11.17 -10.24
CA SER A 3 -52.61 9.97 -10.36
C SER A 3 -51.11 10.30 -10.49
N VAL A 4 -50.42 10.16 -9.35
CA VAL A 4 -49.13 9.47 -9.11
C VAL A 4 -47.89 9.94 -9.91
N ASN A 5 -46.81 10.27 -9.19
CA ASN A 5 -45.54 9.52 -9.27
C ASN A 5 -44.51 10.04 -8.24
N ASP A 6 -44.27 9.22 -7.21
CA ASP A 6 -43.04 9.21 -6.42
C ASP A 6 -41.80 8.98 -7.30
N PRO A 7 -40.66 9.60 -6.98
CA PRO A 7 -39.36 9.09 -7.37
C PRO A 7 -38.67 8.43 -6.16
N LYS A 8 -38.90 7.12 -6.08
CA LYS A 8 -37.95 6.03 -5.74
C LYS A 8 -36.75 6.42 -4.86
N GLU A 9 -36.79 5.96 -3.61
CA GLU A 9 -35.62 5.69 -2.77
C GLU A 9 -34.67 4.72 -3.48
N GLY A 10 -33.77 5.28 -4.28
CA GLY A 10 -32.69 4.56 -4.91
C GLY A 10 -31.53 4.38 -3.93
N SER A 11 -31.56 3.28 -3.18
CA SER A 11 -30.40 2.45 -2.85
C SER A 11 -29.05 3.18 -2.91
N VAL A 12 -28.71 3.93 -1.86
CA VAL A 12 -27.35 4.41 -1.62
C VAL A 12 -26.52 3.19 -1.23
N ILE A 13 -26.02 2.48 -2.25
CA ILE A 13 -24.95 1.50 -2.07
C ILE A 13 -23.73 2.32 -1.65
N SER A 14 -23.47 2.39 -0.34
CA SER A 14 -22.23 2.92 0.23
C SER A 14 -21.05 2.22 -0.44
N ARG A 15 -20.43 2.93 -1.39
CA ARG A 15 -19.24 2.51 -2.14
C ARG A 15 -17.95 2.74 -1.33
N ASP A 16 -18.02 2.68 -0.01
CA ASP A 16 -16.90 3.04 0.86
C ASP A 16 -15.81 1.95 0.93
N THR A 17 -16.00 0.79 0.28
CA THR A 17 -15.13 -0.38 0.51
C THR A 17 -14.03 -0.61 -0.53
N ILE A 18 -13.77 0.32 -1.47
CA ILE A 18 -12.58 0.24 -2.33
C ILE A 18 -11.85 1.59 -2.36
N THR A 19 -11.49 2.08 -1.18
CA THR A 19 -10.56 3.19 -1.01
C THR A 19 -9.15 2.63 -1.18
N THR A 20 -8.71 2.44 -2.43
CA THR A 20 -7.32 2.15 -2.81
C THR A 20 -6.40 3.00 -1.93
N THR A 21 -5.46 2.40 -1.20
CA THR A 21 -4.67 3.04 -0.12
C THR A 21 -4.02 4.37 -0.51
N ALA A 22 -3.78 4.60 -1.80
CA ALA A 22 -3.34 5.87 -2.37
C ALA A 22 -4.31 7.06 -2.15
N SER A 23 -5.60 6.78 -1.94
CA SER A 23 -6.65 7.77 -1.66
C SER A 23 -6.81 8.10 -0.19
N PHE A 24 -6.40 7.21 0.73
CA PHE A 24 -6.46 7.51 2.17
C PHE A 24 -5.47 8.61 2.54
N ALA A 25 -4.21 8.47 2.13
CA ALA A 25 -3.18 9.50 2.34
C ALA A 25 -3.47 10.83 1.61
N LEU A 26 -4.41 10.84 0.65
CA LEU A 26 -4.81 12.07 -0.04
C LEU A 26 -5.92 12.82 0.71
N LYS A 27 -6.70 12.12 1.54
CA LYS A 27 -7.91 12.65 2.18
C LYS A 27 -7.61 13.85 3.07
N ASP A 28 -6.51 13.83 3.80
CA ASP A 28 -6.13 14.90 4.73
C ASP A 28 -5.61 16.18 4.03
N HIS A 29 -5.33 16.10 2.73
CA HIS A 29 -4.76 17.18 1.93
C HIS A 29 -5.73 17.70 0.86
N VAL A 30 -6.96 17.19 0.87
CA VAL A 30 -8.01 17.56 -0.06
C VAL A 30 -9.26 17.97 0.73
N HIS A 31 -9.92 19.04 0.31
CA HIS A 31 -11.20 19.46 0.89
C HIS A 31 -12.38 19.09 0.02
N GLU A 32 -13.55 19.07 0.64
CA GLU A 32 -14.82 18.93 -0.09
C GLU A 32 -15.16 20.23 -0.83
N PRO A 33 -15.81 20.14 -2.00
CA PRO A 33 -16.23 21.32 -2.74
C PRO A 33 -17.13 22.20 -1.87
N GLN A 34 -16.83 23.49 -1.85
CA GLN A 34 -17.69 24.48 -1.20
C GLN A 34 -18.96 24.72 -2.01
N GLN A 35 -19.97 25.42 -1.44
CA GLN A 35 -21.28 25.62 -2.08
C GLN A 35 -21.22 26.26 -3.48
N SER A 36 -20.13 26.97 -3.80
CA SER A 36 -19.88 27.60 -5.11
C SER A 36 -19.03 26.75 -6.06
N GLU A 37 -18.52 25.60 -5.62
CA GLU A 37 -17.58 24.77 -6.37
C GLU A 37 -18.26 23.51 -6.94
N PRO A 38 -17.98 23.15 -8.21
CA PRO A 38 -18.57 21.96 -8.82
C PRO A 38 -17.99 20.68 -8.21
N THR A 39 -18.83 19.78 -7.72
CA THR A 39 -18.36 18.49 -7.21
C THR A 39 -17.80 17.58 -8.30
N TYR A 40 -18.29 17.73 -9.53
CA TYR A 40 -17.95 16.88 -10.67
C TYR A 40 -17.59 17.72 -11.88
N LYS A 41 -16.71 17.19 -12.73
CA LYS A 41 -16.52 17.68 -14.10
C LYS A 41 -16.69 16.51 -15.06
N GLY A 42 -17.81 16.48 -15.77
CA GLY A 42 -18.27 15.29 -16.48
C GLY A 42 -18.67 14.18 -15.50
N LYS A 43 -18.14 12.97 -15.69
CA LYS A 43 -18.47 11.79 -14.83
C LYS A 43 -17.58 11.64 -13.59
N ASN A 44 -16.49 12.41 -13.49
CA ASN A 44 -15.48 12.23 -12.45
C ASN A 44 -15.58 13.29 -11.36
N ARG A 45 -15.39 12.84 -10.11
CA ARG A 45 -15.31 13.71 -8.93
C ARG A 45 -14.05 14.57 -8.98
N LEU A 46 -14.15 15.80 -8.51
CA LEU A 46 -13.03 16.70 -8.33
C LEU A 46 -12.43 16.58 -6.92
N PHE A 47 -11.10 16.61 -6.87
CA PHE A 47 -10.30 16.74 -5.66
C PHE A 47 -9.77 18.17 -5.59
N TYR A 48 -10.12 18.89 -4.53
CA TYR A 48 -9.70 20.26 -4.28
C TYR A 48 -8.56 20.33 -3.25
N CYS A 49 -7.48 21.03 -3.56
CA CYS A 49 -6.33 21.14 -2.66
C CYS A 49 -6.66 22.01 -1.43
N SER A 50 -6.42 21.51 -0.22
CA SER A 50 -6.65 22.26 1.03
C SER A 50 -5.76 23.48 1.22
N TYR A 51 -4.71 23.64 0.41
CA TYR A 51 -3.71 24.67 0.54
C TYR A 51 -3.78 25.75 -0.54
N CYS A 52 -4.52 25.52 -1.63
CA CYS A 52 -4.73 26.51 -2.69
C CYS A 52 -5.93 26.17 -3.59
N SER A 53 -6.38 27.11 -4.41
CA SER A 53 -7.55 26.96 -5.32
C SER A 53 -7.36 26.02 -6.52
N TRP A 54 -6.47 25.02 -6.41
CA TRP A 54 -6.21 24.05 -7.47
C TRP A 54 -7.09 22.81 -7.31
N SER A 55 -7.59 22.27 -8.42
CA SER A 55 -8.38 21.05 -8.43
C SER A 55 -8.04 20.11 -9.59
N SER A 56 -8.31 18.81 -9.41
CA SER A 56 -8.13 17.79 -10.44
C SER A 56 -9.03 16.58 -10.24
N GLN A 57 -9.18 15.76 -11.29
CA GLN A 57 -9.93 14.49 -11.25
C GLN A 57 -9.04 13.27 -10.98
N SER A 58 -7.72 13.45 -10.97
CA SER A 58 -6.75 12.36 -10.86
C SER A 58 -6.01 12.43 -9.53
N THR A 59 -6.08 11.34 -8.76
CA THR A 59 -5.34 11.20 -7.48
C THR A 59 -3.83 11.34 -7.68
N THR A 60 -3.29 10.85 -8.80
CA THR A 60 -1.87 11.00 -9.18
C THR A 60 -1.51 12.47 -9.38
N ASN A 61 -2.35 13.21 -10.10
CA ASN A 61 -2.10 14.63 -10.36
C ASN A 61 -2.20 15.42 -9.06
N THR A 62 -3.18 15.13 -8.21
CA THR A 62 -3.33 15.81 -6.91
C THR A 62 -2.13 15.54 -6.00
N ARG A 63 -1.64 14.29 -5.93
CA ARG A 63 -0.43 13.96 -5.18
C ARG A 63 0.79 14.71 -5.70
N GLN A 64 0.97 14.74 -7.02
CA GLN A 64 2.09 15.44 -7.64
C GLN A 64 2.01 16.96 -7.43
N HIS A 65 0.80 17.53 -7.48
CA HIS A 65 0.54 18.92 -7.14
C HIS A 65 0.96 19.23 -5.70
N ILE A 66 0.49 18.43 -4.74
CA ILE A 66 0.81 18.58 -3.31
C ILE A 66 2.32 18.50 -3.08
N HIS A 67 2.99 17.53 -3.69
CA HIS A 67 4.44 17.40 -3.61
C HIS A 67 5.17 18.61 -4.21
N ARG A 68 4.83 19.03 -5.43
CA ARG A 68 5.57 20.09 -6.13
C ARG A 68 5.29 21.49 -5.61
N LYS A 69 4.05 21.77 -5.21
CA LYS A 69 3.60 23.11 -4.83
C LYS A 69 3.66 23.34 -3.32
N HIS A 70 3.40 22.30 -2.53
CA HIS A 70 3.34 22.39 -1.07
C HIS A 70 4.50 21.67 -0.38
N ASN A 71 5.39 21.00 -1.14
CA ASN A 71 6.53 20.25 -0.61
C ASN A 71 6.12 19.17 0.42
N ILE A 72 4.91 18.63 0.29
CA ILE A 72 4.38 17.57 1.15
C ILE A 72 4.51 16.24 0.42
N VAL A 73 5.29 15.33 1.00
CA VAL A 73 5.44 13.96 0.50
C VAL A 73 4.30 13.12 1.02
N LEU A 74 3.31 12.83 0.17
CA LEU A 74 2.32 11.81 0.47
C LEU A 74 2.99 10.45 0.29
N GLU A 75 3.18 9.70 1.36
CA GLU A 75 3.72 8.35 1.26
C GLU A 75 2.75 7.41 0.54
N LYS A 76 3.28 6.48 -0.25
CA LYS A 76 2.51 5.37 -0.80
C LYS A 76 2.64 4.20 0.17
N SER A 77 1.74 4.13 1.15
CA SER A 77 1.58 2.92 1.95
C SER A 77 0.97 1.85 1.06
N ILE A 78 1.75 0.93 0.45
CA ILE A 78 1.28 -0.44 0.09
C ILE A 78 2.40 -1.51 0.07
N HIS A 79 3.67 -1.27 -0.29
CA HIS A 79 4.59 -2.41 -0.57
C HIS A 79 5.74 -2.68 0.40
N THR A 80 6.06 -1.78 1.32
CA THR A 80 7.21 -1.96 2.21
C THR A 80 7.01 -3.09 3.22
N ALA A 81 5.85 -3.21 3.86
CA ALA A 81 5.61 -4.26 4.85
C ALA A 81 5.68 -5.69 4.26
N LYS A 82 5.17 -5.90 3.04
CA LYS A 82 5.24 -7.20 2.37
C LYS A 82 6.65 -7.55 1.89
N LEU A 83 7.41 -6.54 1.44
CA LEU A 83 8.83 -6.71 1.11
C LEU A 83 9.66 -7.03 2.36
N ILE A 84 9.41 -6.35 3.48
CA ILE A 84 10.06 -6.60 4.76
C ILE A 84 9.75 -8.02 5.29
N GLY A 85 8.51 -8.49 5.15
CA GLY A 85 8.15 -9.87 5.51
C GLY A 85 8.94 -10.90 4.70
N LEU A 86 9.00 -10.73 3.37
CA LEU A 86 9.74 -11.64 2.48
C LEU A 86 11.26 -11.64 2.77
N THR A 87 11.85 -10.51 3.15
CA THR A 87 13.28 -10.47 3.52
C THR A 87 13.56 -11.26 4.80
N THR A 88 12.68 -11.18 5.80
CA THR A 88 12.86 -11.92 7.06
C THR A 88 12.73 -13.44 6.89
N GLU A 89 11.80 -13.89 6.04
CA GLU A 89 11.65 -15.31 5.72
C GLU A 89 12.89 -15.85 4.99
N LEU A 90 13.42 -15.09 4.03
CA LEU A 90 14.63 -15.47 3.30
C LEU A 90 15.86 -15.54 4.22
N GLU A 91 16.05 -14.56 5.11
CA GLU A 91 17.15 -14.56 6.08
C GLU A 91 17.08 -15.76 7.04
N SER A 92 15.87 -16.08 7.53
CA SER A 92 15.67 -17.25 8.40
C SER A 92 15.95 -18.57 7.67
N ALA A 93 15.57 -18.70 6.39
CA ALA A 93 15.85 -19.86 5.57
C ALA A 93 17.36 -20.03 5.32
N ILE A 94 18.07 -18.93 5.03
CA ILE A 94 19.54 -18.94 4.85
C ILE A 94 20.25 -19.38 6.13
N LEU A 95 19.82 -18.88 7.29
CA LEU A 95 20.41 -19.27 8.58
C LEU A 95 20.18 -20.75 8.89
N ASN A 96 18.99 -21.28 8.61
CA ASN A 96 18.69 -22.70 8.78
C ASN A 96 19.53 -23.58 7.85
N LEU A 97 19.68 -23.19 6.58
CA LEU A 97 20.55 -23.90 5.62
C LEU A 97 22.01 -23.88 6.08
N ARG A 98 22.54 -22.73 6.52
CA ARG A 98 23.90 -22.61 7.06
C ARG A 98 24.12 -23.52 8.25
N ARG A 99 23.18 -23.56 9.20
CA ARG A 99 23.25 -24.45 10.37
C ARG A 99 23.30 -25.93 9.96
N LYS A 100 22.48 -26.32 8.99
CA LYS A 100 22.44 -27.70 8.49
C LYS A 100 23.75 -28.10 7.82
N ILE A 101 24.27 -27.25 6.93
CA ILE A 101 25.54 -27.49 6.23
C ILE A 101 26.69 -27.59 7.24
N LEU A 102 26.79 -26.66 8.19
CA LEU A 102 27.85 -26.68 9.20
C LEU A 102 27.77 -27.92 10.11
N GLY A 103 26.56 -28.35 10.49
CA GLY A 103 26.34 -29.55 11.28
C GLY A 103 26.77 -30.83 10.54
N GLU A 104 26.39 -30.97 9.28
CA GLU A 104 26.80 -32.13 8.45
C GLU A 104 28.31 -32.13 8.20
N MET A 105 28.90 -30.95 7.94
CA MET A 105 30.34 -30.81 7.74
C MET A 105 31.13 -31.19 9.00
N TYR A 106 30.67 -30.78 10.18
CA TYR A 106 31.29 -31.16 11.46
C TYR A 106 31.26 -32.67 11.70
N LEU A 107 30.14 -33.35 11.38
CA LEU A 107 30.02 -34.80 11.51
C LEU A 107 31.01 -35.51 10.58
N ILE A 108 31.09 -35.11 9.31
CA ILE A 108 32.02 -35.70 8.33
C ILE A 108 33.47 -35.53 8.80
N THR A 109 33.86 -34.33 9.24
CA THR A 109 35.22 -34.09 9.75
C THR A 109 35.51 -34.93 11.00
N LYS A 110 34.55 -35.05 11.92
CA LYS A 110 34.70 -35.85 13.14
C LYS A 110 34.84 -37.35 12.83
N PHE A 111 34.06 -37.90 11.90
CA PHE A 111 34.18 -39.29 11.47
C PHE A 111 35.53 -39.57 10.78
N ASN A 112 36.00 -38.67 9.92
CA ASN A 112 37.30 -38.83 9.26
C ASN A 112 38.46 -38.78 10.27
N ILE A 113 38.44 -37.84 11.22
CA ILE A 113 39.48 -37.75 12.27
C ILE A 113 39.47 -39.00 13.16
N LEU A 114 38.29 -39.49 13.57
CA LEU A 114 38.17 -40.72 14.35
C LEU A 114 38.66 -41.95 13.58
N GLY A 115 38.36 -42.04 12.27
CA GLY A 115 38.85 -43.13 11.42
C GLY A 115 40.37 -43.14 11.29
N ILE A 116 40.99 -41.96 11.17
CA ILE A 116 42.46 -41.82 11.12
C ILE A 116 43.09 -42.19 12.47
N LEU A 117 42.49 -41.78 13.60
CA LEU A 117 42.98 -42.11 14.94
C LEU A 117 42.87 -43.59 15.31
N LEU A 118 41.93 -44.33 14.71
CA LEU A 118 41.75 -45.77 14.95
C LEU A 118 42.62 -46.66 14.05
N THR A 119 43.30 -46.08 13.07
CA THR A 119 44.17 -46.79 12.11
C THR A 119 45.67 -46.57 12.35
N LEU A 120 46.04 -45.74 13.34
CA LEU A 120 47.39 -45.53 13.87
C LEU A 120 47.55 -46.26 15.21
#